data_AF-A0A4V0XZI2-F1
#
_entry.id   AF-A0A4V0XZI2-F1
#
_cell.length_a   1.000
_cell.length_b   1.000
_cell.length_c   1.000
_cell.angle_alpha   90.00
_cell.angle_beta   90.00
_cell.angle_gamma   90.00
#
_symmetry.space_group_name_H-M   'P 1'
#
loop_
_entity.id
_entity.type
_entity.pdbx_description
1 polymer ?
#
loop_
_entity_poly.entity_id
_entity_poly.type
_entity_poly.pdbx_seq_one_letter_code
_entity_poly.pdbx_strand_id
1 'polypeptide(L)'
;MKKLSLTFILWLLILSSPVVSLSAHSNSLNIAIMTVDPAYIEVFDKFFTDFDAQHPDISVTVDYYSDARYKRDINHWMENGSYDVLYWQGGERLVSLIEKQLLVPIDTLISKTHIENAYQANVLERVTQDNFVYALPMAQYSWGFYYNKAIFTQLALSPPKAWSEFINVMLELKANDISPFIQPVDDSWPVGAWIDLLTLAAGSQPLHSNWVSDTPSNDPKDIEPLLNRANQVLGQDFFYAPGHAWKWTEGIPNVLRGQAAMVLLGQFAEGRIPASLSDRIGYFPLPLSPNIQISALELWVVPRITQKSPALIKLLEMLSDPEKSAQLAVSLDWLPVSNINTKALPLSQRELTALNALTSATTHVSYFDRDVSRYYASAFESALIASIQQDDSSALASFLSDPKPHQEELPPPQQNTITLGALSGVTGTHLVVKLFRQLYENIGYELDVNYVENEQALTHAYAQGLDGEFLRQSGYDEQYPDLIRLSESIGKGTFYLVCKTDDICSNHTARSKQKIATSINSTVGDWWENENQTELLHYSSSFAMWRDLFDGKVDGVFSPEFDILSQSHNLQNYKIVPVIEIELYHYIHQRHRDLVPLLDAELKRIKVEGTWDAILEQYRAEQ
;
A
#
# COMPACT_ATOMS: atom_id res chain seq x y z
N MET A 1 4.43 -84.89 37.88
CA MET A 1 5.68 -84.12 38.13
C MET A 1 5.72 -82.99 37.10
N LYS A 2 5.40 -81.74 37.49
CA LYS A 2 6.30 -80.55 37.62
C LYS A 2 6.88 -80.12 36.25
N LYS A 3 6.78 -78.90 35.70
CA LYS A 3 6.44 -77.49 36.09
C LYS A 3 6.15 -76.68 34.78
N LEU A 4 5.21 -75.71 34.73
CA LEU A 4 5.40 -74.22 34.71
C LEU A 4 6.70 -73.70 34.04
N SER A 5 6.82 -72.57 33.30
CA SER A 5 5.96 -71.51 32.76
C SER A 5 6.88 -70.47 32.03
N LEU A 6 6.29 -69.46 31.38
CA LEU A 6 6.74 -68.05 31.21
C LEU A 6 7.43 -67.57 29.88
N THR A 7 6.65 -66.77 29.15
CA THR A 7 6.91 -65.40 28.59
C THR A 7 8.06 -65.07 27.61
N PHE A 8 7.63 -64.55 26.45
CA PHE A 8 7.91 -63.20 25.90
C PHE A 8 9.35 -62.66 25.97
N ILE A 9 9.97 -62.43 24.80
CA ILE A 9 10.45 -61.11 24.32
C ILE A 9 11.18 -61.29 22.97
N LEU A 10 10.64 -60.61 21.96
CA LEU A 10 11.20 -60.38 20.63
C LEU A 10 12.46 -59.50 20.74
N TRP A 11 13.60 -59.92 20.17
CA TRP A 11 14.72 -59.02 19.86
C TRP A 11 15.11 -59.21 18.39
N LEU A 12 14.59 -58.32 17.55
CA LEU A 12 15.05 -58.08 16.18
C LEU A 12 16.07 -56.94 16.26
N LEU A 13 17.35 -57.28 16.12
CA LEU A 13 18.44 -56.33 15.96
C LEU A 13 18.32 -55.63 14.60
N ILE A 14 17.71 -54.44 14.59
CA ILE A 14 17.83 -53.49 13.48
C ILE A 14 19.09 -52.68 13.75
N LEU A 15 20.07 -52.78 12.84
CA LEU A 15 21.23 -51.91 12.75
C LEU A 15 20.75 -50.47 12.56
N SER A 16 20.75 -49.69 13.65
CA SER A 16 20.57 -48.24 13.60
C SER A 16 21.86 -47.60 13.11
N SER A 17 21.95 -47.31 11.82
CA SER A 17 22.85 -46.25 11.34
C SER A 17 22.41 -44.92 11.98
N PRO A 18 23.34 -44.07 12.45
CA PRO A 18 22.95 -42.75 12.93
C PRO A 18 22.47 -41.96 11.72
N VAL A 19 21.16 -41.71 11.65
CA VAL A 19 20.63 -40.66 10.80
C VAL A 19 21.17 -39.37 11.38
N VAL A 20 22.19 -38.82 10.74
CA VAL A 20 22.55 -37.42 10.94
C VAL A 20 21.37 -36.63 10.44
N SER A 21 20.49 -36.20 11.35
CA SER A 21 19.46 -35.22 11.03
C SER A 21 20.17 -33.94 10.64
N LEU A 22 20.32 -33.70 9.33
CA LEU A 22 20.57 -32.35 8.84
C LEU A 22 19.36 -31.52 9.26
N SER A 23 19.59 -30.56 10.16
CA SER A 23 18.61 -29.52 10.43
C SER A 23 18.30 -28.80 9.12
N ALA A 24 17.15 -29.09 8.53
CA ALA A 24 16.61 -28.31 7.43
C ALA A 24 16.40 -26.89 7.95
N HIS A 25 17.22 -25.95 7.49
CA HIS A 25 16.90 -24.54 7.64
C HIS A 25 15.60 -24.31 6.85
N SER A 26 14.63 -23.59 7.40
CA SER A 26 13.46 -23.21 6.61
C SER A 26 13.94 -22.32 5.47
N ASN A 27 13.71 -22.76 4.23
CA ASN A 27 14.02 -21.98 3.04
C ASN A 27 12.87 -21.02 2.65
N SER A 28 11.99 -20.71 3.60
CA SER A 28 10.90 -19.75 3.42
C SER A 28 11.33 -18.40 3.97
N LEU A 29 11.02 -17.33 3.25
CA LEU A 29 11.26 -15.94 3.64
C LEU A 29 9.93 -15.17 3.59
N ASN A 30 9.64 -14.41 4.62
CA ASN A 30 8.45 -13.55 4.67
C ASN A 30 8.85 -12.09 4.44
N ILE A 31 8.12 -11.40 3.58
CA ILE A 31 8.34 -9.99 3.23
C ILE A 31 7.05 -9.22 3.50
N ALA A 32 7.15 -8.03 4.11
CA ALA A 32 6.02 -7.10 4.15
C ALA A 32 6.31 -5.87 3.28
N ILE A 33 5.30 -5.42 2.53
CA ILE A 33 5.38 -4.27 1.63
C ILE A 33 4.25 -3.28 1.92
N MET A 34 4.58 -2.00 1.94
CA MET A 34 3.64 -0.92 2.21
C MET A 34 2.97 -0.44 0.92
N THR A 35 2.01 -1.20 0.40
CA THR A 35 1.13 -0.77 -0.68
C THR A 35 -0.22 -1.48 -0.63
N VAL A 36 -1.25 -0.81 -1.12
CA VAL A 36 -2.56 -1.41 -1.45
C VAL A 36 -2.97 -1.11 -2.89
N ASP A 37 -2.07 -0.52 -3.68
CA ASP A 37 -2.31 -0.27 -5.11
C ASP A 37 -2.17 -1.59 -5.87
N PRO A 38 -3.24 -2.10 -6.52
CA PRO A 38 -3.18 -3.37 -7.24
C PRO A 38 -2.10 -3.42 -8.32
N ALA A 39 -1.80 -2.29 -8.98
CA ALA A 39 -0.77 -2.24 -10.01
C ALA A 39 0.62 -2.48 -9.43
N TYR A 40 0.90 -1.94 -8.24
CA TYR A 40 2.17 -2.13 -7.56
C TYR A 40 2.28 -3.55 -6.99
N ILE A 41 1.19 -4.10 -6.48
CA ILE A 41 1.12 -5.50 -6.01
C ILE A 41 1.48 -6.44 -7.16
N GLU A 42 0.91 -6.25 -8.36
CA GLU A 42 1.24 -7.09 -9.53
C GLU A 42 2.73 -7.05 -9.88
N VAL A 43 3.35 -5.87 -9.81
CA VAL A 43 4.78 -5.68 -10.08
C VAL A 43 5.64 -6.41 -9.04
N PHE A 44 5.33 -6.28 -7.75
CA PHE A 44 6.05 -6.99 -6.68
C PHE A 44 5.85 -8.50 -6.74
N ASP A 45 4.62 -8.98 -6.92
CA ASP A 45 4.31 -10.40 -7.06
C ASP A 45 5.09 -11.02 -8.21
N LYS A 46 5.14 -10.33 -9.36
CA LYS A 46 5.96 -10.76 -10.48
C LYS A 46 7.44 -10.81 -10.12
N PHE A 47 7.97 -9.78 -9.47
CA PHE A 47 9.37 -9.69 -9.10
C PHE A 47 9.81 -10.83 -8.19
N PHE A 48 9.01 -11.18 -7.17
CA PHE A 48 9.32 -12.29 -6.26
C PHE A 48 8.98 -13.67 -6.87
N THR A 49 7.98 -13.78 -7.74
CA THR A 49 7.73 -15.01 -8.50
C THR A 49 8.91 -15.36 -9.41
N ASP A 50 9.50 -14.35 -10.07
CA ASP A 50 10.70 -14.56 -10.91
C ASP A 50 11.92 -15.02 -10.06
N PHE A 51 11.99 -14.61 -8.79
CA PHE A 51 13.01 -15.08 -7.84
C PHE A 51 12.81 -16.54 -7.47
N ASP A 52 11.59 -16.93 -7.07
CA ASP A 52 11.25 -18.31 -6.71
C ASP A 52 11.50 -19.25 -7.90
N ALA A 53 11.19 -18.81 -9.13
CA ALA A 53 11.49 -19.58 -10.34
C ALA A 53 13.00 -19.77 -10.59
N GLN A 54 13.84 -18.78 -10.24
CA GLN A 54 15.31 -18.87 -10.33
C GLN A 54 15.93 -19.67 -9.17
N HIS A 55 15.21 -19.78 -8.05
CA HIS A 55 15.65 -20.44 -6.82
C HIS A 55 14.57 -21.39 -6.29
N PRO A 56 14.32 -22.53 -6.97
CA PRO A 56 13.22 -23.44 -6.61
C PRO A 56 13.40 -24.11 -5.24
N ASP A 57 14.56 -23.94 -4.59
CA ASP A 57 14.83 -24.35 -3.23
C ASP A 57 14.33 -23.35 -2.18
N ILE A 58 13.90 -22.15 -2.59
CA ILE A 58 13.49 -21.03 -1.73
C ILE A 58 12.04 -20.65 -2.05
N SER A 59 11.29 -20.25 -1.02
CA SER A 59 9.92 -19.76 -1.15
C SER A 59 9.83 -18.38 -0.52
N VAL A 60 9.29 -17.40 -1.25
CA VAL A 60 9.05 -16.06 -0.73
C VAL A 60 7.55 -15.83 -0.57
N THR A 61 7.12 -15.48 0.63
CA THR A 61 5.75 -15.01 0.90
C THR A 61 5.77 -13.50 1.08
N VAL A 62 4.85 -12.79 0.42
CA VAL A 62 4.78 -11.33 0.45
C VAL A 62 3.41 -10.90 0.97
N ASP A 63 3.40 -10.11 2.03
CA ASP A 63 2.20 -9.49 2.58
C ASP A 63 2.17 -7.98 2.26
N TYR A 64 0.99 -7.48 1.95
CA TYR A 64 0.76 -6.09 1.54
C TYR A 64 -0.13 -5.37 2.53
N TYR A 65 0.29 -4.16 2.93
CA TYR A 65 -0.45 -3.36 3.90
C TYR A 65 -0.60 -1.90 3.47
N SER A 66 -1.68 -1.27 3.93
CA SER A 66 -1.85 0.17 3.79
C SER A 66 -0.76 0.93 4.56
N ASP A 67 -0.47 2.16 4.12
CA ASP A 67 0.51 3.04 4.78
C ASP A 67 0.25 3.17 6.29
N ALA A 68 -1.00 3.43 6.67
CA ALA A 68 -1.40 3.59 8.07
C ALA A 68 -1.15 2.33 8.91
N ARG A 69 -1.53 1.15 8.40
CA ARG A 69 -1.33 -0.13 9.10
C ARG A 69 0.15 -0.49 9.20
N TYR A 70 0.87 -0.38 8.09
CA TYR A 70 2.28 -0.71 8.03
C TYR A 70 3.07 0.09 9.07
N LYS A 71 2.86 1.41 9.13
CA LYS A 71 3.53 2.30 10.09
C LYS A 71 3.12 2.05 11.55
N ARG A 72 1.91 1.54 11.80
CA ARG A 72 1.44 1.15 13.14
C ARG A 72 2.12 -0.14 13.61
N ASP A 73 2.23 -1.13 12.73
CA ASP A 73 2.58 -2.50 13.11
C ASP A 73 4.08 -2.82 12.97
N ILE A 74 4.83 -2.05 12.16
CA ILE A 74 6.23 -2.36 11.83
C ILE A 74 7.14 -2.56 13.04
N ASN A 75 7.02 -1.75 14.09
CA ASN A 75 7.85 -1.91 15.29
C ASN A 75 7.59 -3.26 15.96
N HIS A 76 6.31 -3.69 16.01
CA HIS A 76 5.94 -5.00 16.55
C HIS A 76 6.49 -6.14 15.69
N TRP A 77 6.39 -6.02 14.36
CA TRP A 77 6.95 -7.01 13.43
C TRP A 77 8.48 -7.15 13.55
N MET A 78 9.18 -6.04 13.75
CA MET A 78 10.63 -6.04 13.96
C MET A 78 11.03 -6.71 15.28
N GLU A 79 10.23 -6.57 16.32
CA GLU A 79 10.48 -7.17 17.64
C GLU A 79 10.13 -8.66 17.69
N ASN A 80 9.03 -9.06 17.05
CA ASN A 80 8.51 -10.43 17.12
C ASN A 80 9.05 -11.35 16.00
N GLY A 81 9.66 -10.78 14.95
CA GLY A 81 10.20 -11.53 13.81
C GLY A 81 9.15 -12.07 12.85
N SER A 82 8.04 -11.36 12.64
CA SER A 82 6.98 -11.76 11.69
C SER A 82 7.49 -11.81 10.24
N TYR A 83 8.47 -10.97 9.91
CA TYR A 83 9.01 -10.79 8.57
C TYR A 83 10.54 -10.81 8.58
N ASP A 84 11.13 -11.40 7.53
CA ASP A 84 12.58 -11.45 7.32
C ASP A 84 13.11 -10.18 6.66
N VAL A 85 12.33 -9.62 5.72
CA VAL A 85 12.64 -8.37 5.01
C VAL A 85 11.41 -7.47 5.03
N LEU A 86 11.62 -6.17 5.25
CA LEU A 86 10.56 -5.19 5.32
C LEU A 86 10.84 -4.07 4.32
N TYR A 87 9.80 -3.62 3.63
CA TYR A 87 9.79 -2.32 2.98
C TYR A 87 9.93 -1.21 4.03
N TRP A 88 10.67 -0.14 3.75
CA TRP A 88 10.66 1.05 4.59
C TRP A 88 11.00 2.32 3.83
N GLN A 89 10.95 3.43 4.54
CA GLN A 89 11.20 4.77 4.03
C GLN A 89 12.46 5.35 4.68
N GLY A 90 13.25 6.08 3.88
CA GLY A 90 14.44 6.78 4.37
C GLY A 90 14.12 8.01 5.23
N GLY A 91 15.17 8.76 5.57
CA GLY A 91 15.08 9.93 6.46
C GLY A 91 15.11 9.55 7.93
N GLU A 92 14.56 10.41 8.79
CA GLU A 92 14.48 10.19 10.24
C GLU A 92 13.72 8.89 10.58
N ARG A 93 12.80 8.46 9.71
CA ARG A 93 12.12 7.16 9.82
C ARG A 93 13.09 5.97 9.84
N LEU A 94 14.16 5.99 9.04
CA LEU A 94 15.19 4.96 9.06
C LEU A 94 16.10 5.12 10.29
N VAL A 95 16.54 6.36 10.55
CA VAL A 95 17.44 6.69 11.67
C VAL A 95 16.85 6.22 13.00
N SER A 96 15.56 6.50 13.25
CA SER A 96 14.86 6.06 14.46
C SER A 96 14.92 4.54 14.68
N LEU A 97 14.87 3.74 13.62
CA LEU A 97 14.97 2.27 13.74
C LEU A 97 16.40 1.81 14.02
N ILE A 98 17.39 2.50 13.45
CA ILE A 98 18.82 2.25 13.72
C ILE A 98 19.13 2.57 15.19
N GLU A 99 18.69 3.72 15.69
CA GLU A 99 18.90 4.15 17.08
C GLU A 99 18.21 3.22 18.09
N LYS A 100 17.03 2.71 17.76
CA LYS A 100 16.32 1.68 18.54
C LYS A 100 16.95 0.28 18.42
N GLN A 101 17.98 0.12 17.59
CA GLN A 101 18.67 -1.14 17.35
C GLN A 101 17.74 -2.25 16.84
N LEU A 102 16.77 -1.89 16.00
CA LEU A 102 15.78 -2.81 15.44
C LEU A 102 16.21 -3.44 14.12
N LEU A 103 17.34 -3.03 13.54
CA LEU A 103 17.81 -3.47 12.22
C LEU A 103 19.15 -4.22 12.29
N VAL A 104 19.34 -5.20 11.40
CA VAL A 104 20.65 -5.77 11.09
C VAL A 104 21.33 -4.92 10.00
N PRO A 105 22.61 -4.54 10.16
CA PRO A 105 23.39 -3.99 9.06
C PRO A 105 23.47 -4.97 7.88
N ILE A 106 23.05 -4.54 6.70
CA ILE A 106 23.01 -5.36 5.49
C ILE A 106 24.41 -5.81 5.06
N ASP A 107 25.43 -4.99 5.30
CA ASP A 107 26.84 -5.33 5.03
C ASP A 107 27.45 -6.37 6.00
N THR A 108 26.68 -6.83 7.00
CA THR A 108 26.99 -8.04 7.78
C THR A 108 26.33 -9.30 7.21
N LEU A 109 25.31 -9.13 6.36
CA LEU A 109 24.58 -10.21 5.70
C LEU A 109 25.19 -10.55 4.35
N ILE A 110 25.43 -9.53 3.51
CA ILE A 110 26.04 -9.65 2.17
C ILE A 110 27.33 -8.82 2.06
N SER A 111 28.09 -9.01 0.98
CA SER A 111 29.38 -8.33 0.79
C SER A 111 29.23 -6.81 0.70
N LYS A 112 29.98 -6.06 1.52
CA LYS A 112 30.04 -4.59 1.43
C LYS A 112 30.47 -4.11 0.04
N THR A 113 31.44 -4.79 -0.58
CA THR A 113 31.89 -4.46 -1.94
C THR A 113 30.79 -4.69 -2.98
N HIS A 114 29.92 -5.68 -2.80
CA HIS A 114 28.75 -5.87 -3.66
C HIS A 114 27.82 -4.66 -3.57
N ILE A 115 27.49 -4.24 -2.34
CA ILE A 115 26.65 -3.07 -2.08
C ILE A 115 27.27 -1.79 -2.66
N GLU A 116 28.55 -1.53 -2.40
CA GLU A 116 29.26 -0.33 -2.88
C GLU A 116 29.31 -0.25 -4.41
N ASN A 117 29.39 -1.39 -5.10
CA ASN A 117 29.33 -1.43 -6.57
C ASN A 117 27.91 -1.22 -7.10
N ALA A 118 26.90 -1.64 -6.33
CA ALA A 118 25.51 -1.65 -6.76
C ALA A 118 24.82 -0.28 -6.74
N TYR A 119 25.35 0.68 -5.97
CA TYR A 119 24.68 1.96 -5.73
C TYR A 119 25.61 3.16 -5.91
N GLN A 120 25.02 4.33 -6.16
CA GLN A 120 25.76 5.59 -6.16
C GLN A 120 26.15 5.98 -4.72
N ALA A 121 27.32 6.61 -4.56
CA ALA A 121 27.87 6.94 -3.23
C ALA A 121 26.95 7.86 -2.40
N ASN A 122 26.34 8.87 -3.03
CA ASN A 122 25.41 9.79 -2.39
C ASN A 122 24.10 9.12 -1.93
N VAL A 123 23.68 8.03 -2.59
CA VAL A 123 22.53 7.23 -2.15
C VAL A 123 22.94 6.38 -0.95
N LEU A 124 24.09 5.71 -1.01
CA LEU A 124 24.57 4.85 0.08
C LEU A 124 24.82 5.63 1.38
N GLU A 125 25.35 6.84 1.28
CA GLU A 125 25.57 7.71 2.44
C GLU A 125 24.29 7.89 3.27
N ARG A 126 23.13 7.96 2.61
CA ARG A 126 21.83 8.22 3.25
C ARG A 126 21.21 7.00 3.95
N VAL A 127 21.80 5.82 3.76
CA VAL A 127 21.42 4.57 4.44
C VAL A 127 22.56 4.00 5.28
N THR A 128 23.64 4.77 5.45
CA THR A 128 24.84 4.36 6.20
C THR A 128 24.93 5.15 7.50
N GLN A 129 25.14 4.45 8.61
CA GLN A 129 25.40 5.06 9.93
C GLN A 129 26.52 4.29 10.62
N ASP A 130 27.45 4.99 11.26
CA ASP A 130 28.60 4.39 11.96
C ASP A 130 29.42 3.40 11.09
N ASN A 131 29.53 3.70 9.79
CA ASN A 131 30.18 2.88 8.75
C ASN A 131 29.46 1.58 8.36
N PHE A 132 28.23 1.37 8.83
CA PHE A 132 27.38 0.23 8.51
C PHE A 132 26.24 0.63 7.57
N VAL A 133 25.95 -0.20 6.57
CA VAL A 133 24.82 0.01 5.65
C VAL A 133 23.59 -0.68 6.23
N TYR A 134 22.54 0.06 6.57
CA TYR A 134 21.36 -0.47 7.27
C TYR A 134 20.18 -0.82 6.36
N ALA A 135 20.23 -0.40 5.09
CA ALA A 135 19.15 -0.64 4.15
C ALA A 135 19.69 -0.85 2.72
N LEU A 136 18.93 -1.57 1.90
CA LEU A 136 19.11 -1.58 0.45
C LEU A 136 18.17 -0.56 -0.19
N PRO A 137 18.68 0.51 -0.82
CA PRO A 137 17.85 1.43 -1.58
C PRO A 137 17.15 0.72 -2.75
N MET A 138 15.83 0.76 -2.79
CA MET A 138 15.04 0.21 -3.90
C MET A 138 14.83 1.25 -4.99
N ALA A 139 14.36 2.43 -4.60
CA ALA A 139 13.99 3.48 -5.52
C ALA A 139 14.05 4.85 -4.82
N GLN A 140 13.95 5.90 -5.62
CA GLN A 140 13.74 7.25 -5.12
C GLN A 140 12.69 7.96 -5.97
N TYR A 141 12.10 9.02 -5.42
CA TYR A 141 11.29 9.95 -6.21
C TYR A 141 11.60 11.39 -5.84
N SER A 142 11.49 12.27 -6.83
CA SER A 142 11.63 13.71 -6.66
C SER A 142 10.29 14.40 -6.48
N TRP A 143 10.33 15.66 -6.06
CA TRP A 143 9.20 16.57 -6.09
C TRP A 143 9.46 17.74 -7.01
N GLY A 144 8.41 18.18 -7.71
CA GLY A 144 8.48 19.32 -8.62
C GLY A 144 7.13 19.71 -9.15
N PHE A 145 7.13 20.70 -10.05
CA PHE A 145 5.91 21.23 -10.62
C PHE A 145 5.61 20.56 -11.95
N TYR A 146 4.46 19.91 -12.00
CA TYR A 146 3.82 19.51 -13.23
C TYR A 146 3.06 20.68 -13.81
N TYR A 147 3.25 20.98 -15.09
CA TYR A 147 2.70 22.18 -15.70
C TYR A 147 2.07 21.94 -17.07
N ASN A 148 1.05 22.74 -17.38
CA ASN A 148 0.40 22.72 -18.69
C ASN A 148 1.28 23.41 -19.73
N LYS A 149 1.83 22.65 -20.68
CA LYS A 149 2.74 23.19 -21.71
C LYS A 149 2.06 24.17 -22.66
N ALA A 150 0.75 24.01 -22.91
CA ALA A 150 0.02 24.90 -23.81
C ALA A 150 -0.10 26.30 -23.20
N ILE A 151 -0.41 26.39 -21.90
CA ILE A 151 -0.44 27.65 -21.15
C ILE A 151 0.93 28.33 -21.17
N PHE A 152 2.00 27.59 -20.86
CA PHE A 152 3.37 28.13 -20.89
C PHE A 152 3.75 28.63 -22.29
N THR A 153 3.42 27.87 -23.33
CA THR A 153 3.72 28.25 -24.73
C THR A 153 2.94 29.49 -25.14
N GLN A 154 1.65 29.58 -24.79
CA GLN A 154 0.79 30.71 -25.11
C GLN A 154 1.32 32.03 -24.55
N LEU A 155 1.85 31.98 -23.32
CA LEU A 155 2.39 33.16 -22.61
C LEU A 155 3.90 33.33 -22.79
N ALA A 156 4.55 32.51 -23.64
CA ALA A 156 6.00 32.48 -23.82
C ALA A 156 6.79 32.32 -22.49
N LEU A 157 6.23 31.59 -21.54
CA LEU A 157 6.84 31.28 -20.25
C LEU A 157 7.84 30.13 -20.37
N SER A 158 8.92 30.22 -19.61
CA SER A 158 9.89 29.14 -19.44
C SER A 158 9.78 28.55 -18.03
N PRO A 159 10.06 27.25 -17.84
CA PRO A 159 10.15 26.66 -16.51
C PRO A 159 11.17 27.41 -15.64
N PRO A 160 10.78 27.91 -14.46
CA PRO A 160 11.65 28.70 -13.60
C PRO A 160 12.70 27.83 -12.92
N LYS A 161 13.91 28.35 -12.76
CA LYS A 161 15.04 27.66 -12.12
C LYS A 161 15.39 28.22 -10.75
N ALA A 162 14.84 29.38 -10.42
CA ALA A 162 15.10 30.08 -9.17
C ALA A 162 13.81 30.70 -8.62
N TRP A 163 13.78 30.92 -7.30
CA TRP A 163 12.60 31.44 -6.62
C TRP A 163 12.07 32.76 -7.22
N SER A 164 12.96 33.70 -7.59
CA SER A 164 12.54 34.95 -8.21
C SER A 164 11.89 34.76 -9.58
N GLU A 165 12.40 33.83 -10.38
CA GLU A 165 11.78 33.46 -11.66
C GLU A 165 10.42 32.79 -11.44
N PHE A 166 10.32 31.95 -10.41
CA PHE A 166 9.08 31.27 -10.04
C PHE A 166 7.97 32.25 -9.65
N ILE A 167 8.27 33.24 -8.81
CA ILE A 167 7.32 34.31 -8.48
C ILE A 167 6.92 35.11 -9.73
N ASN A 168 7.87 35.44 -10.61
CA ASN A 168 7.55 36.15 -11.86
C ASN A 168 6.59 35.35 -12.76
N VAL A 169 6.77 34.03 -12.86
CA VAL A 169 5.86 33.15 -13.59
C VAL A 169 4.45 33.18 -12.98
N MET A 170 4.32 33.10 -11.66
CA MET A 170 3.00 33.19 -11.00
C MET A 170 2.31 34.54 -11.26
N LEU A 171 3.06 35.64 -11.18
CA LEU A 171 2.53 36.98 -11.42
C LEU A 171 2.05 37.14 -12.87
N GLU A 172 2.81 36.62 -13.85
CA GLU A 172 2.41 36.65 -15.26
C GLU A 172 1.16 35.80 -15.52
N LEU A 173 1.06 34.61 -14.91
CA LEU A 173 -0.12 33.77 -15.00
C LEU A 173 -1.36 34.48 -14.43
N LYS A 174 -1.23 35.08 -13.24
CA LYS A 174 -2.31 35.85 -12.61
C LYS A 174 -2.71 37.07 -13.46
N ALA A 175 -1.74 37.79 -14.04
CA ALA A 175 -2.03 38.95 -14.90
C ALA A 175 -2.83 38.59 -16.17
N ASN A 176 -2.86 37.31 -16.54
CA ASN A 176 -3.61 36.76 -17.66
C ASN A 176 -4.84 35.93 -17.20
N ASP A 177 -5.34 36.15 -15.97
CA ASP A 177 -6.51 35.48 -15.39
C ASP A 177 -6.38 33.94 -15.34
N ILE A 178 -5.16 33.42 -15.23
CA ILE A 178 -4.87 31.99 -15.10
C ILE A 178 -4.39 31.72 -13.68
N SER A 179 -5.09 30.85 -12.95
CA SER A 179 -4.64 30.39 -11.63
C SER A 179 -3.30 29.66 -11.73
N PRO A 180 -2.24 30.14 -11.05
CA PRO A 180 -0.93 29.48 -11.07
C PRO A 180 -0.96 28.03 -10.57
N PHE A 181 -1.67 27.77 -9.46
CA PHE A 181 -1.63 26.47 -8.79
C PHE A 181 -3.01 25.87 -8.60
N ILE A 182 -3.08 24.55 -8.67
CA ILE A 182 -4.05 23.75 -7.91
C ILE A 182 -3.26 23.06 -6.78
N GLN A 183 -3.86 22.92 -5.60
CA GLN A 183 -3.25 22.23 -4.48
C GLN A 183 -4.17 21.14 -3.92
N PRO A 184 -3.78 19.86 -4.03
CA PRO A 184 -4.39 18.77 -3.29
C PRO A 184 -4.22 18.90 -1.78
N VAL A 185 -5.32 18.75 -1.04
CA VAL A 185 -5.38 18.86 0.44
C VAL A 185 -6.29 17.84 1.11
N ASP A 186 -7.01 16.98 0.36
CA ASP A 186 -7.87 15.93 0.93
C ASP A 186 -7.03 14.92 1.74
N ASP A 187 -5.89 14.54 1.17
CA ASP A 187 -4.78 14.00 1.92
C ASP A 187 -3.91 15.18 2.37
N SER A 188 -3.55 15.29 3.65
CA SER A 188 -2.80 16.45 4.16
C SER A 188 -1.34 16.48 3.68
N TRP A 189 -0.75 15.30 3.49
CA TRP A 189 0.68 15.14 3.23
C TRP A 189 1.20 15.89 2.00
N PRO A 190 0.53 16.00 0.82
CA PRO A 190 1.08 16.66 -0.36
C PRO A 190 1.51 18.12 -0.10
N VAL A 191 0.90 18.78 0.88
CA VAL A 191 1.24 20.13 1.31
C VAL A 191 2.63 20.20 1.98
N GLY A 192 3.15 19.08 2.50
CA GLY A 192 4.53 18.95 2.98
C GLY A 192 5.59 19.37 1.97
N ALA A 193 5.32 19.20 0.66
CA ALA A 193 6.23 19.66 -0.39
C ALA A 193 6.34 21.19 -0.46
N TRP A 194 5.26 21.91 -0.13
CA TRP A 194 5.29 23.36 -0.01
C TRP A 194 6.07 23.79 1.24
N ILE A 195 5.99 23.04 2.33
CA ILE A 195 6.79 23.31 3.54
C ILE A 195 8.28 23.19 3.19
N ASP A 196 8.69 22.11 2.54
CA ASP A 196 10.06 21.93 2.07
C ASP A 196 10.47 23.05 1.10
N LEU A 197 9.65 23.38 0.11
CA LEU A 197 9.93 24.45 -0.84
C LEU A 197 10.11 25.81 -0.15
N LEU A 198 9.21 26.17 0.77
CA LEU A 198 9.24 27.46 1.46
C LEU A 198 10.43 27.57 2.42
N THR A 199 10.71 26.52 3.20
CA THR A 199 11.85 26.47 4.11
C THR A 199 13.19 26.53 3.36
N LEU A 200 13.33 25.77 2.28
CA LEU A 200 14.53 25.78 1.44
C LEU A 200 14.68 27.07 0.62
N ALA A 201 13.59 27.73 0.23
CA ALA A 201 13.64 29.03 -0.43
C ALA A 201 13.97 30.17 0.54
N ALA A 202 13.59 30.03 1.82
CA ALA A 202 13.80 31.02 2.86
C ALA A 202 15.27 31.12 3.30
N GLY A 203 16.05 30.05 3.18
CA GLY A 203 17.45 30.06 3.60
C GLY A 203 18.30 28.90 3.09
N SER A 204 19.30 28.53 3.88
CA SER A 204 20.20 27.41 3.61
C SER A 204 19.66 26.11 4.22
N GLN A 205 20.24 24.96 3.86
CA GLN A 205 19.92 23.66 4.49
C GLN A 205 19.94 23.73 6.04
N PRO A 206 20.89 24.41 6.71
CA PRO A 206 20.84 24.66 8.15
C PRO A 206 19.54 25.31 8.64
N LEU A 207 18.99 26.27 7.90
CA LEU A 207 17.74 26.93 8.31
C LEU A 207 16.54 26.00 8.12
N HIS A 208 16.52 25.19 7.06
CA HIS A 208 15.54 24.12 6.91
C HIS A 208 15.61 23.11 8.07
N SER A 209 16.80 22.68 8.49
CA SER A 209 16.99 21.81 9.66
C SER A 209 16.49 22.42 10.99
N ASN A 210 16.39 23.75 11.11
CA ASN A 210 15.80 24.37 12.29
C ASN A 210 14.30 24.07 12.43
N TRP A 211 13.59 23.80 11.33
CA TRP A 211 12.17 23.44 11.37
C TRP A 211 11.93 21.96 11.16
N VAL A 212 12.84 21.30 10.46
CA VAL A 212 12.81 19.86 10.25
C VAL A 212 13.62 19.19 11.36
N SER A 213 13.13 19.32 12.59
CA SER A 213 13.67 18.67 13.78
C SER A 213 12.59 18.49 14.84
N ASP A 214 12.83 17.62 15.82
CA ASP A 214 11.93 17.43 16.98
C ASP A 214 11.92 18.63 17.95
N THR A 215 12.81 19.60 17.76
CA THR A 215 12.84 20.87 18.50
C THR A 215 12.82 22.06 17.53
N PRO A 216 11.71 22.28 16.81
CA PRO A 216 11.63 23.30 15.80
C PRO A 216 11.85 24.70 16.40
N SER A 217 12.63 25.52 15.71
CA SER A 217 12.91 26.89 16.14
C SER A 217 11.64 27.75 16.08
N ASN A 218 11.39 28.48 17.17
CA ASN A 218 10.39 29.54 17.25
C ASN A 218 11.02 30.94 17.39
N ASP A 219 12.32 31.05 17.10
CA ASP A 219 13.01 32.34 17.11
C ASP A 219 12.51 33.18 15.92
N PRO A 220 12.05 34.44 16.14
CA PRO A 220 11.62 35.32 15.05
C PRO A 220 12.62 35.43 13.90
N LYS A 221 13.94 35.37 14.18
CA LYS A 221 14.98 35.46 13.15
C LYS A 221 14.94 34.30 12.14
N ASP A 222 14.42 33.16 12.58
CA ASP A 222 14.26 31.98 11.74
C ASP A 222 12.90 32.08 11.03
N ILE A 223 11.82 32.37 11.77
CA ILE A 223 10.43 32.45 11.28
C ILE A 223 10.26 33.49 10.16
N GLU A 224 10.83 34.68 10.32
CA GLU A 224 10.64 35.82 9.41
C GLU A 224 10.98 35.47 7.95
N PRO A 225 12.16 34.88 7.63
CA PRO A 225 12.46 34.39 6.29
C PRO A 225 11.38 33.49 5.67
N LEU A 226 10.84 32.53 6.43
CA LEU A 226 9.83 31.61 5.92
C LEU A 226 8.49 32.31 5.68
N LEU A 227 8.04 33.15 6.61
CA LEU A 227 6.83 33.95 6.43
C LEU A 227 6.97 34.93 5.25
N ASN A 228 8.16 35.49 5.03
CA ASN A 228 8.42 36.34 3.87
C ASN A 228 8.27 35.57 2.56
N ARG A 229 8.70 34.30 2.48
CA ARG A 229 8.45 33.44 1.31
C ARG A 229 6.98 33.07 1.17
N ALA A 230 6.34 32.69 2.27
CA ALA A 230 4.92 32.34 2.27
C ALA A 230 4.07 33.50 1.78
N ASN A 231 4.33 34.74 2.22
CA ASN A 231 3.62 35.95 1.80
C ASN A 231 3.87 36.37 0.34
N GLN A 232 4.86 35.78 -0.35
CA GLN A 232 5.02 35.98 -1.80
C GLN A 232 4.09 35.07 -2.61
N VAL A 233 3.51 34.04 -1.99
CA VAL A 233 2.61 33.07 -2.62
C VAL A 233 1.17 33.22 -2.09
N LEU A 234 1.02 33.37 -0.78
CA LEU A 234 -0.24 33.61 -0.08
C LEU A 234 -0.61 35.11 -0.12
N GLY A 235 -1.91 35.41 -0.11
CA GLY A 235 -2.45 36.76 -0.28
C GLY A 235 -2.37 37.25 -1.72
N GLN A 236 -2.10 36.33 -2.65
CA GLN A 236 -1.92 36.60 -4.07
C GLN A 236 -2.97 35.89 -4.93
N ASP A 237 -3.98 35.24 -4.37
CA ASP A 237 -5.03 34.53 -5.12
C ASP A 237 -4.46 33.59 -6.20
N PHE A 238 -3.38 32.87 -5.83
CA PHE A 238 -2.66 32.00 -6.76
C PHE A 238 -3.22 30.58 -6.84
N PHE A 239 -4.08 30.18 -5.91
CA PHE A 239 -4.62 28.83 -5.81
C PHE A 239 -6.03 28.76 -6.40
N TYR A 240 -6.24 27.80 -7.31
CA TYR A 240 -7.53 27.49 -7.89
C TYR A 240 -8.42 26.73 -6.88
N ALA A 241 -9.61 27.28 -6.62
CA ALA A 241 -10.61 26.70 -5.72
C ALA A 241 -10.01 26.20 -4.39
N PRO A 242 -9.35 27.07 -3.61
CA PRO A 242 -8.54 26.66 -2.45
C PRO A 242 -9.38 26.06 -1.31
N GLY A 243 -10.69 26.35 -1.26
CA GLY A 243 -11.63 25.74 -0.31
C GLY A 243 -12.12 24.33 -0.69
N HIS A 244 -11.72 23.79 -1.84
CA HIS A 244 -12.07 22.42 -2.25
C HIS A 244 -11.01 21.42 -1.78
N ALA A 245 -11.44 20.31 -1.18
CA ALA A 245 -10.57 19.21 -0.77
C ALA A 245 -10.21 18.33 -1.97
N TRP A 246 -9.29 18.81 -2.81
CA TRP A 246 -8.80 18.05 -3.96
C TRP A 246 -7.97 16.85 -3.50
N LYS A 247 -8.21 15.68 -4.09
CA LYS A 247 -7.33 14.51 -3.95
C LYS A 247 -6.06 14.70 -4.75
N TRP A 248 -4.95 14.10 -4.31
CA TRP A 248 -3.68 14.21 -5.06
C TRP A 248 -3.81 13.68 -6.50
N THR A 249 -4.65 12.66 -6.70
CA THR A 249 -4.95 12.07 -8.02
C THR A 249 -5.70 13.03 -8.97
N GLU A 250 -6.29 14.11 -8.45
CA GLU A 250 -7.03 15.10 -9.25
C GLU A 250 -6.15 16.26 -9.73
N GLY A 251 -4.95 16.44 -9.15
CA GLY A 251 -4.04 17.54 -9.50
C GLY A 251 -3.67 17.56 -10.99
N ILE A 252 -3.10 16.45 -11.48
CA ILE A 252 -2.67 16.30 -12.89
C ILE A 252 -3.86 16.46 -13.88
N PRO A 253 -5.01 15.79 -13.70
CA PRO A 253 -6.18 16.01 -14.55
C PRO A 253 -6.63 17.48 -14.63
N ASN A 254 -6.60 18.22 -13.52
CA ASN A 254 -7.01 19.62 -13.51
C ASN A 254 -5.99 20.54 -14.21
N VAL A 255 -4.68 20.26 -14.08
CA VAL A 255 -3.65 20.94 -14.87
C VAL A 255 -3.81 20.66 -16.37
N LEU A 256 -4.08 19.42 -16.76
CA LEU A 256 -4.33 19.04 -18.16
C LEU A 256 -5.58 19.71 -18.75
N ARG A 257 -6.62 19.92 -17.93
CA ARG A 257 -7.83 20.68 -18.28
C ARG A 257 -7.62 22.19 -18.30
N GLY A 258 -6.49 22.69 -17.80
CA GLY A 258 -6.17 24.11 -17.74
C GLY A 258 -6.93 24.87 -16.65
N GLN A 259 -7.44 24.18 -15.61
CA GLN A 259 -8.05 24.85 -14.45
C GLN A 259 -7.01 25.59 -13.60
N ALA A 260 -5.79 25.07 -13.58
CA ALA A 260 -4.61 25.76 -13.09
C ALA A 260 -3.43 25.49 -14.02
N ALA A 261 -2.42 26.36 -13.99
CA ALA A 261 -1.23 26.20 -14.81
C ALA A 261 -0.33 25.07 -14.32
N MET A 262 -0.25 24.86 -13.00
CA MET A 262 0.72 23.97 -12.36
C MET A 262 0.16 23.26 -11.12
N VAL A 263 0.80 22.15 -10.74
CA VAL A 263 0.59 21.45 -9.47
C VAL A 263 1.92 20.94 -8.93
N LEU A 264 2.16 21.07 -7.62
CA LEU A 264 3.33 20.53 -6.94
C LEU A 264 3.03 19.09 -6.50
N LEU A 265 3.68 18.10 -7.11
CA LEU A 265 3.51 16.68 -6.78
C LEU A 265 4.84 15.93 -6.85
N GLY A 266 4.88 14.78 -6.19
CA GLY A 266 5.96 13.81 -6.31
C GLY A 266 5.88 13.04 -7.63
N GLN A 267 7.02 12.50 -8.05
CA GLN A 267 7.15 11.79 -9.33
C GLN A 267 6.32 10.50 -9.42
N PHE A 268 5.83 9.96 -8.30
CA PHE A 268 4.80 8.88 -8.29
C PHE A 268 3.50 9.26 -9.03
N ALA A 269 3.28 10.54 -9.35
CA ALA A 269 2.15 10.98 -10.16
C ALA A 269 2.30 10.65 -11.66
N GLU A 270 3.49 10.25 -12.13
CA GLU A 270 3.74 9.93 -13.55
C GLU A 270 2.82 8.82 -14.08
N GLY A 271 2.63 7.75 -13.31
CA GLY A 271 1.75 6.63 -13.68
C GLY A 271 0.29 7.02 -13.90
N ARG A 272 -0.12 8.21 -13.42
CA ARG A 272 -1.48 8.76 -13.59
C ARG A 272 -1.64 9.63 -14.83
N ILE A 273 -0.57 9.91 -15.58
CA ILE A 273 -0.62 10.69 -16.82
C ILE A 273 -1.00 9.77 -17.99
N PRO A 274 -2.17 9.97 -18.64
CA PRO A 274 -2.52 9.16 -19.80
C PRO A 274 -1.50 9.34 -20.93
N ALA A 275 -1.04 8.24 -21.53
CA ALA A 275 -0.05 8.27 -22.60
C ALA A 275 -0.43 9.24 -23.75
N SER A 276 -1.73 9.29 -24.11
CA SER A 276 -2.27 10.20 -25.14
C SER A 276 -2.19 11.69 -24.80
N LEU A 277 -1.97 12.03 -23.53
CA LEU A 277 -1.88 13.40 -23.02
C LEU A 277 -0.47 13.75 -22.50
N SER A 278 0.48 12.81 -22.53
CA SER A 278 1.83 12.99 -21.99
C SER A 278 2.56 14.20 -22.60
N ASP A 279 2.36 14.47 -23.89
CA ASP A 279 2.98 15.61 -24.57
C ASP A 279 2.45 16.97 -24.12
N ARG A 280 1.28 17.02 -23.46
CA ARG A 280 0.63 18.27 -23.01
C ARG A 280 1.10 18.74 -21.64
N ILE A 281 1.77 17.88 -20.89
CA ILE A 281 2.24 18.17 -19.53
C ILE A 281 3.76 18.12 -19.45
N GLY A 282 4.33 19.13 -18.83
CA GLY A 282 5.76 19.22 -18.54
C GLY A 282 6.02 19.05 -17.05
N TYR A 283 7.29 18.94 -16.71
CA TYR A 283 7.77 18.89 -15.33
C TYR A 283 8.99 19.79 -15.21
N PHE A 284 9.11 20.50 -14.09
CA PHE A 284 10.36 21.09 -13.66
C PHE A 284 10.62 20.81 -12.18
N PRO A 285 11.89 20.56 -11.78
CA PRO A 285 12.25 20.41 -10.37
C PRO A 285 11.92 21.67 -9.57
N LEU A 286 11.97 21.58 -8.24
CA LEU A 286 11.77 22.77 -7.40
C LEU A 286 12.67 23.94 -7.85
N PRO A 287 12.14 25.16 -7.97
CA PRO A 287 12.87 26.34 -8.44
C PRO A 287 13.77 26.91 -7.33
N LEU A 288 14.67 26.06 -6.84
CA LEU A 288 15.64 26.29 -5.78
C LEU A 288 17.07 26.24 -6.36
N SER A 289 18.08 26.35 -5.49
CA SER A 289 19.46 26.04 -5.87
C SER A 289 19.53 24.64 -6.51
N PRO A 290 20.23 24.45 -7.65
CA PRO A 290 20.34 23.15 -8.30
C PRO A 290 21.03 22.08 -7.43
N ASN A 291 21.71 22.51 -6.36
CA ASN A 291 22.40 21.64 -5.43
C ASN A 291 21.47 20.96 -4.41
N ILE A 292 20.22 21.39 -4.29
CA ILE A 292 19.27 20.87 -3.31
C ILE A 292 18.06 20.28 -4.03
N GLN A 293 17.70 19.05 -3.68
CA GLN A 293 16.47 18.41 -4.16
C GLN A 293 15.79 17.63 -3.04
N ILE A 294 14.45 17.57 -3.10
CA ILE A 294 13.71 16.56 -2.34
C ILE A 294 13.87 15.22 -3.09
N SER A 295 14.26 14.19 -2.35
CA SER A 295 14.63 12.89 -2.87
C SER A 295 14.21 11.85 -1.83
N ALA A 296 12.96 11.44 -1.84
CA ALA A 296 12.48 10.43 -0.91
C ALA A 296 13.01 9.04 -1.30
N LEU A 297 13.58 8.28 -0.36
CA LEU A 297 14.06 6.92 -0.60
C LEU A 297 13.05 5.86 -0.14
N GLU A 298 12.85 4.86 -1.00
CA GLU A 298 12.19 3.60 -0.66
C GLU A 298 13.23 2.51 -0.49
N LEU A 299 13.10 1.72 0.57
CA LEU A 299 14.17 0.90 1.13
C LEU A 299 13.71 -0.53 1.41
N TRP A 300 14.64 -1.46 1.37
CA TRP A 300 14.53 -2.75 2.04
C TRP A 300 15.36 -2.74 3.32
N VAL A 301 14.77 -3.14 4.44
CA VAL A 301 15.43 -3.28 5.73
C VAL A 301 15.26 -4.69 6.27
N VAL A 302 16.19 -5.12 7.12
CA VAL A 302 16.17 -6.46 7.74
C VAL A 302 16.06 -6.31 9.25
N PRO A 303 14.99 -6.82 9.90
CA PRO A 303 14.86 -6.81 11.35
C PRO A 303 16.03 -7.48 12.06
N ARG A 304 16.43 -6.94 13.21
CA ARG A 304 17.56 -7.46 14.01
C ARG A 304 17.41 -8.93 14.39
N ILE A 305 16.17 -9.38 14.61
CA ILE A 305 15.84 -10.74 15.02
C ILE A 305 15.98 -11.76 13.87
N THR A 306 15.97 -11.30 12.61
CA THR A 306 16.09 -12.14 11.42
C THR A 306 17.41 -12.92 11.42
N GLN A 307 17.31 -14.24 11.28
CA GLN A 307 18.48 -15.11 11.25
C GLN A 307 19.11 -15.12 9.87
N LYS A 308 20.43 -14.92 9.81
CA LYS A 308 21.19 -15.03 8.55
C LYS A 308 21.07 -16.44 7.99
N SER A 309 20.51 -16.57 6.80
CA SER A 309 20.36 -17.84 6.07
C SER A 309 20.89 -17.72 4.64
N PRO A 310 21.24 -18.84 3.98
CA PRO A 310 21.58 -18.83 2.55
C PRO A 310 20.44 -18.28 1.67
N ALA A 311 19.19 -18.49 2.07
CA ALA A 311 18.03 -17.96 1.35
C ALA A 311 17.98 -16.43 1.42
N LEU A 312 18.13 -15.87 2.63
CA LEU A 312 18.15 -14.42 2.84
C LEU A 312 19.30 -13.76 2.06
N ILE A 313 20.48 -14.37 2.03
CA ILE A 313 21.63 -13.84 1.27
C ILE A 313 21.28 -13.73 -0.22
N LYS A 314 20.74 -14.81 -0.83
CA LYS A 314 20.34 -14.79 -2.25
C LYS A 314 19.26 -13.73 -2.53
N LEU A 315 18.29 -13.58 -1.62
CA LEU A 315 17.26 -12.56 -1.74
C LEU A 315 17.86 -11.15 -1.70
N LEU A 316 18.73 -10.86 -0.73
CA LEU A 316 19.38 -9.55 -0.62
C LEU A 316 20.32 -9.25 -1.81
N GLU A 317 21.00 -10.27 -2.35
CA GLU A 317 21.78 -10.15 -3.58
C GLU A 317 20.90 -9.81 -4.79
N MET A 318 19.70 -10.39 -4.90
CA MET A 318 18.75 -10.01 -5.94
C MET A 318 18.20 -8.59 -5.75
N LEU A 319 17.79 -8.24 -4.52
CA LEU A 319 17.24 -6.92 -4.21
C LEU A 319 18.25 -5.79 -4.45
N SER A 320 19.54 -6.11 -4.37
CA SER A 320 20.64 -5.20 -4.66
C SER A 320 21.30 -5.42 -6.03
N ASP A 321 20.74 -6.29 -6.88
CA ASP A 321 21.21 -6.41 -8.25
C ASP A 321 20.88 -5.11 -9.01
N PRO A 322 21.86 -4.43 -9.62
CA PRO A 322 21.64 -3.09 -10.15
C PRO A 322 20.60 -3.02 -11.28
N GLU A 323 20.55 -4.03 -12.15
CA GLU A 323 19.62 -4.07 -13.28
C GLU A 323 18.21 -4.43 -12.80
N LYS A 324 18.07 -5.47 -11.96
CA LYS A 324 16.78 -5.90 -11.41
C LYS A 324 16.16 -4.82 -10.52
N SER A 325 16.95 -4.20 -9.64
CA SER A 325 16.50 -3.12 -8.76
C SER A 325 16.03 -1.90 -9.56
N ALA A 326 16.76 -1.52 -10.62
CA ALA A 326 16.32 -0.43 -11.50
C ALA A 326 15.04 -0.76 -12.27
N GLN A 327 14.90 -1.99 -12.78
CA GLN A 327 13.68 -2.43 -13.47
C GLN A 327 12.48 -2.44 -12.54
N LEU A 328 12.66 -2.89 -11.29
CA LEU A 328 11.63 -2.82 -10.26
C LEU A 328 11.20 -1.37 -10.00
N ALA A 329 12.16 -0.46 -9.77
CA ALA A 329 11.88 0.96 -9.54
C ALA A 329 11.06 1.58 -10.68
N VAL A 330 11.48 1.39 -11.94
CA VAL A 330 10.79 1.94 -13.11
C VAL A 330 9.40 1.33 -13.29
N SER A 331 9.23 0.04 -12.98
CA SER A 331 7.92 -0.62 -13.08
C SER A 331 6.94 -0.14 -12.01
N LEU A 332 7.44 0.47 -10.94
CA LEU A 332 6.66 1.10 -9.86
C LEU A 332 6.52 2.62 -10.06
N ASP A 333 6.80 3.13 -11.26
CA ASP A 333 6.80 4.56 -11.60
C ASP A 333 7.74 5.41 -10.71
N TRP A 334 8.83 4.81 -10.23
CA TRP A 334 9.86 5.49 -9.44
C TRP A 334 11.20 5.57 -10.17
N LEU A 335 12.09 6.43 -9.67
CA LEU A 335 13.41 6.60 -10.25
C LEU A 335 14.41 5.58 -9.67
N PRO A 336 15.27 5.00 -10.50
CA PRO A 336 16.29 4.07 -10.05
C PRO A 336 17.34 4.77 -9.18
N VAL A 337 17.88 4.02 -8.23
CA VAL A 337 18.97 4.43 -7.32
C VAL A 337 20.24 3.61 -7.52
N SER A 338 20.16 2.53 -8.29
CA SER A 338 21.28 1.65 -8.58
C SER A 338 22.27 2.28 -9.55
N ASN A 339 23.51 1.79 -9.50
CA ASN A 339 24.62 2.23 -10.31
C ASN A 339 24.57 1.59 -11.71
N ILE A 340 23.65 2.05 -12.55
CA ILE A 340 23.48 1.56 -13.92
C ILE A 340 23.45 2.70 -14.95
N ASN A 341 23.59 2.33 -16.23
CA ASN A 341 23.34 3.25 -17.32
C ASN A 341 21.83 3.42 -17.56
N THR A 342 21.30 4.53 -17.05
CA THR A 342 19.86 4.84 -17.10
C THR A 342 19.33 5.15 -18.50
N LYS A 343 20.20 5.35 -19.51
CA LYS A 343 19.79 5.59 -20.90
C LYS A 343 19.04 4.43 -21.56
N ALA A 344 19.22 3.21 -21.05
CA ALA A 344 18.54 2.03 -21.56
C ALA A 344 17.16 1.81 -20.91
N LEU A 345 16.82 2.56 -19.87
CA LEU A 345 15.53 2.46 -19.20
C LEU A 345 14.45 3.24 -19.97
N PRO A 346 13.19 2.77 -19.95
CA PRO A 346 12.08 3.40 -20.66
C PRO A 346 11.53 4.63 -19.91
N LEU A 347 12.40 5.54 -19.49
CA LEU A 347 12.03 6.75 -18.76
C LEU A 347 11.50 7.83 -19.72
N SER A 348 10.42 8.50 -19.31
CA SER A 348 9.91 9.69 -19.99
C SER A 348 10.89 10.87 -19.87
N GLN A 349 10.70 11.90 -20.70
CA GLN A 349 11.52 13.11 -20.61
C GLN A 349 11.39 13.82 -19.26
N ARG A 350 10.23 13.74 -18.59
CA ARG A 350 10.01 14.33 -17.26
C ARG A 350 10.80 13.59 -16.19
N GLU A 351 10.76 12.26 -16.22
CA GLU A 351 11.54 11.42 -15.30
C GLU A 351 13.04 11.57 -15.52
N LEU A 352 13.50 11.70 -16.77
CA LEU A 352 14.90 12.02 -17.06
C LEU A 352 15.28 13.40 -16.50
N THR A 353 14.41 14.40 -16.60
CA THR A 353 14.64 15.72 -16.00
C THR A 353 14.74 15.63 -14.47
N ALA A 354 13.83 14.88 -13.84
CA ALA A 354 13.85 14.62 -12.40
C ALA A 354 15.14 13.89 -11.96
N LEU A 355 15.47 12.78 -12.62
CA LEU A 355 16.65 11.97 -12.33
C LEU A 355 17.95 12.78 -12.49
N ASN A 356 18.07 13.57 -13.56
CA ASN A 356 19.23 14.42 -13.77
C ASN A 356 19.37 15.48 -12.66
N ALA A 357 18.26 16.05 -12.17
CA ALA A 357 18.27 16.99 -11.06
C ALA A 357 18.75 16.30 -9.76
N LEU A 358 18.24 15.10 -9.48
CA LEU A 358 18.66 14.30 -8.34
C LEU A 358 20.15 13.94 -8.39
N THR A 359 20.64 13.43 -9.53
CA THR A 359 22.06 13.05 -9.68
C THR A 359 23.01 14.24 -9.61
N SER A 360 22.54 15.44 -9.97
CA SER A 360 23.37 16.66 -9.93
C SER A 360 23.36 17.35 -8.56
N ALA A 361 22.39 17.03 -7.70
CA ALA A 361 22.27 17.63 -6.39
C ALA A 361 23.37 17.13 -5.45
N THR A 362 23.87 18.03 -4.60
CA THR A 362 24.81 17.66 -3.52
C THR A 362 24.11 17.49 -2.18
N THR A 363 22.84 17.88 -2.09
CA THR A 363 22.04 17.86 -0.87
C THR A 363 20.67 17.29 -1.19
N HIS A 364 20.29 16.25 -0.45
CA HIS A 364 19.03 15.54 -0.61
C HIS A 364 18.23 15.63 0.69
N VAL A 365 17.00 16.13 0.61
CA VAL A 365 16.02 16.13 1.71
C VAL A 365 15.08 14.95 1.50
N SER A 366 14.72 14.20 2.56
CA SER A 366 13.96 12.96 2.40
C SER A 366 12.47 13.18 2.21
N TYR A 367 12.00 14.41 2.47
CA TYR A 367 10.63 14.92 2.46
C TYR A 367 10.16 15.25 3.88
N PHE A 368 9.46 16.38 4.04
CA PHE A 368 9.08 16.94 5.34
C PHE A 368 8.56 15.91 6.35
N ASP A 369 7.55 15.11 5.99
CA ASP A 369 6.90 14.16 6.91
C ASP A 369 7.78 12.95 7.30
N ARG A 370 8.92 12.76 6.61
CA ARG A 370 9.90 11.70 6.87
C ARG A 370 11.04 12.15 7.75
N ASP A 371 11.22 13.45 7.90
CA ASP A 371 12.33 14.06 8.62
C ASP A 371 11.89 14.69 9.97
N VAL A 372 10.59 14.61 10.31
CA VAL A 372 10.04 15.06 11.61
C VAL A 372 9.05 14.06 12.19
N SER A 373 8.72 14.22 13.48
CA SER A 373 7.62 13.45 14.09
C SER A 373 6.28 13.66 13.37
N ARG A 374 5.48 12.59 13.28
CA ARG A 374 4.15 12.61 12.64
C ARG A 374 3.24 13.72 13.18
N TYR A 375 3.31 13.99 14.48
CA TYR A 375 2.46 15.01 15.09
C TYR A 375 2.84 16.42 14.65
N TYR A 376 4.14 16.70 14.64
CA TYR A 376 4.63 17.98 14.13
C TYR A 376 4.32 18.16 12.64
N ALA A 377 4.51 17.10 11.84
CA ALA A 377 4.17 17.13 10.42
C ALA A 377 2.69 17.51 10.19
N SER A 378 1.78 16.79 10.86
CA SER A 378 0.34 17.02 10.73
C SER A 378 -0.10 18.42 11.17
N ALA A 379 0.49 18.96 12.25
CA ALA A 379 0.19 20.31 12.72
C ALA A 379 0.65 21.38 11.73
N PHE A 380 1.86 21.24 11.16
CA PHE A 380 2.38 22.16 10.16
C PHE A 380 1.54 22.09 8.87
N GLU A 381 1.28 20.88 8.35
CA GLU A 381 0.42 20.67 7.18
C GLU A 381 -0.95 21.34 7.37
N SER A 382 -1.58 21.14 8.53
CA SER A 382 -2.87 21.76 8.85
C SER A 382 -2.81 23.28 8.85
N ALA A 383 -1.76 23.86 9.45
CA ALA A 383 -1.56 25.31 9.46
C ALA A 383 -1.36 25.87 8.04
N LEU A 384 -0.61 25.16 7.18
CA LEU A 384 -0.40 25.58 5.79
C LEU A 384 -1.66 25.39 4.93
N ILE A 385 -2.43 24.32 5.12
CA ILE A 385 -3.74 24.12 4.46
C ILE A 385 -4.69 25.27 4.81
N ALA A 386 -4.81 25.60 6.10
CA ALA A 386 -5.63 26.72 6.55
C ALA A 386 -5.19 28.05 5.93
N SER A 387 -3.88 28.28 5.85
CA SER A 387 -3.29 29.45 5.19
C SER A 387 -3.59 29.51 3.69
N ILE A 388 -3.54 28.38 2.98
CA ILE A 388 -3.91 28.31 1.55
C ILE A 388 -5.41 28.59 1.36
N GLN A 389 -6.26 28.01 2.20
CA GLN A 389 -7.72 28.19 2.15
C GLN A 389 -8.15 29.64 2.40
N GLN A 390 -7.46 30.32 3.34
CA GLN A 390 -7.71 31.72 3.69
C GLN A 390 -6.99 32.70 2.76
N ASP A 391 -6.05 32.19 1.94
CA ASP A 391 -5.11 32.98 1.15
C ASP A 391 -4.36 34.03 1.99
N ASP A 392 -3.86 33.64 3.17
CA ASP A 392 -2.99 34.47 4.01
C ASP A 392 -2.07 33.62 4.90
N SER A 393 -1.01 34.22 5.45
CA SER A 393 -0.03 33.51 6.28
C SER A 393 -0.38 33.47 7.78
N SER A 394 -1.60 33.83 8.20
CA SER A 394 -1.92 34.03 9.62
C SER A 394 -1.92 32.73 10.42
N ALA A 395 -2.55 31.67 9.90
CA ALA A 395 -2.55 30.34 10.51
C ALA A 395 -1.13 29.78 10.62
N LEU A 396 -0.35 29.90 9.54
CA LEU A 396 1.06 29.52 9.51
C LEU A 396 1.90 30.31 10.52
N ALA A 397 1.75 31.63 10.60
CA ALA A 397 2.47 32.47 11.55
C ALA A 397 2.13 32.13 13.01
N SER A 398 0.86 31.85 13.30
CA SER A 398 0.42 31.41 14.62
C SER A 398 1.11 30.12 15.01
N PHE A 399 1.10 29.12 14.12
CA PHE A 399 1.77 27.84 14.34
C PHE A 399 3.28 28.01 14.59
N LEU A 400 3.98 28.78 13.76
CA LEU A 400 5.44 28.93 13.90
C LEU A 400 5.86 29.67 15.17
N SER A 401 4.99 30.52 15.74
CA SER A 401 5.28 31.23 16.99
C SER A 401 5.27 30.34 18.23
N ASP A 402 4.47 29.26 18.18
CA ASP A 402 4.45 28.18 19.17
C ASP A 402 4.35 26.84 18.44
N PRO A 403 5.45 26.38 17.82
CA PRO A 403 5.46 25.21 16.93
C PRO A 403 5.31 23.91 17.71
N LYS A 404 5.13 23.97 19.03
CA LYS A 404 4.78 22.84 19.85
C LYS A 404 3.35 22.45 19.50
N PRO A 405 3.13 21.25 18.93
CA PRO A 405 2.30 20.29 19.62
C PRO A 405 1.73 20.78 20.96
N HIS A 406 0.49 21.24 21.03
CA HIS A 406 -0.23 21.09 22.30
C HIS A 406 -0.06 19.60 22.64
N GLN A 407 0.61 19.28 23.73
CA GLN A 407 0.51 17.93 24.29
C GLN A 407 -0.92 17.79 24.82
N GLU A 408 -1.91 17.75 23.92
CA GLU A 408 -2.87 16.70 24.06
C GLU A 408 -2.02 15.44 23.94
N GLU A 409 -1.77 14.81 25.10
CA GLU A 409 -1.46 13.39 25.13
C GLU A 409 -2.30 12.75 24.03
N LEU A 410 -1.66 12.01 23.12
CA LEU A 410 -2.39 11.15 22.20
C LEU A 410 -3.54 10.55 23.02
N PRO A 411 -4.82 10.78 22.66
CA PRO A 411 -5.84 9.94 23.26
C PRO A 411 -5.32 8.52 23.04
N PRO A 412 -5.24 7.69 24.09
CA PRO A 412 -4.73 6.34 23.97
C PRO A 412 -5.36 5.72 22.73
N PRO A 413 -4.61 4.92 21.94
CA PRO A 413 -5.07 4.39 20.65
C PRO A 413 -6.53 4.03 20.79
N GLN A 414 -7.39 4.65 19.96
CA GLN A 414 -8.84 4.55 20.10
C GLN A 414 -9.17 3.12 20.48
N GLN A 415 -9.71 2.94 21.70
CA GLN A 415 -9.78 1.67 22.40
C GLN A 415 -10.69 0.62 21.71
N ASN A 416 -11.11 0.92 20.49
CA ASN A 416 -12.21 0.33 19.75
C ASN A 416 -11.76 0.02 18.31
N THR A 417 -10.58 -0.59 18.13
CA THR A 417 -10.26 -1.26 16.86
C THR A 417 -10.87 -2.67 16.87
N ILE A 418 -11.49 -3.06 15.77
CA ILE A 418 -11.95 -4.44 15.52
C ILE A 418 -11.14 -4.99 14.36
N THR A 419 -10.50 -6.14 14.55
CA THR A 419 -9.74 -6.83 13.50
C THR A 419 -10.56 -8.00 12.96
N LEU A 420 -11.11 -7.87 11.76
CA LEU A 420 -11.84 -8.96 11.10
C LEU A 420 -10.94 -9.75 10.16
N GLY A 421 -11.17 -11.04 10.06
CA GLY A 421 -10.50 -11.90 9.08
C GLY A 421 -11.15 -11.83 7.71
N ALA A 422 -10.34 -11.85 6.65
CA ALA A 422 -10.79 -11.91 5.25
C ALA A 422 -9.94 -12.90 4.45
N LEU A 423 -10.52 -13.54 3.43
CA LEU A 423 -9.75 -14.36 2.50
C LEU A 423 -9.03 -13.47 1.47
N SER A 424 -7.73 -13.70 1.28
CA SER A 424 -6.95 -13.07 0.20
C SER A 424 -7.34 -13.65 -1.18
N GLY A 425 -7.22 -12.84 -2.23
CA GLY A 425 -7.44 -13.30 -3.61
C GLY A 425 -8.91 -13.49 -4.05
N VAL A 426 -9.89 -13.18 -3.19
CA VAL A 426 -11.31 -13.24 -3.51
C VAL A 426 -11.84 -11.86 -3.89
N THR A 427 -12.40 -11.73 -5.10
CA THR A 427 -12.76 -10.42 -5.69
C THR A 427 -13.86 -9.71 -4.89
N GLY A 428 -14.76 -10.46 -4.25
CA GLY A 428 -15.80 -9.92 -3.37
C GLY A 428 -15.31 -9.32 -2.06
N THR A 429 -14.10 -9.64 -1.61
CA THR A 429 -13.58 -9.20 -0.31
C THR A 429 -13.50 -7.68 -0.21
N HIS A 430 -13.10 -6.98 -1.28
CA HIS A 430 -12.97 -5.51 -1.26
C HIS A 430 -14.30 -4.78 -1.03
N LEU A 431 -15.37 -5.23 -1.69
CA LEU A 431 -16.73 -4.68 -1.52
C LEU A 431 -17.18 -4.85 -0.06
N VAL A 432 -16.99 -6.06 0.46
CA VAL A 432 -17.38 -6.43 1.80
C VAL A 432 -16.60 -5.62 2.84
N VAL A 433 -15.29 -5.47 2.67
CA VAL A 433 -14.46 -4.61 3.52
C VAL A 433 -14.95 -3.16 3.50
N LYS A 434 -15.32 -2.62 2.33
CA LYS A 434 -15.84 -1.25 2.20
C LYS A 434 -17.17 -1.07 2.96
N LEU A 435 -18.10 -2.02 2.81
CA LEU A 435 -19.37 -2.02 3.52
C LEU A 435 -19.18 -2.06 5.04
N PHE A 436 -18.29 -2.93 5.50
CA PHE A 436 -18.04 -3.12 6.91
C PHE A 436 -17.22 -2.00 7.54
N ARG A 437 -16.31 -1.34 6.80
CA ARG A 437 -15.66 -0.11 7.28
C ARG A 437 -16.70 0.94 7.64
N GLN A 438 -17.64 1.21 6.74
CA GLN A 438 -18.72 2.17 7.01
C GLN A 438 -19.58 1.74 8.21
N LEU A 439 -19.92 0.45 8.32
CA LEU A 439 -20.71 -0.11 9.43
C LEU A 439 -20.03 0.14 10.78
N TYR A 440 -18.73 -0.16 10.89
CA TYR A 440 -17.96 -0.01 12.13
C TYR A 440 -17.63 1.46 12.43
N GLU A 441 -17.32 2.27 11.43
CA GLU A 441 -17.07 3.71 11.58
C GLU A 441 -18.30 4.43 12.17
N ASN A 442 -19.51 4.09 11.70
CA ASN A 442 -20.75 4.69 12.19
C ASN A 442 -21.03 4.41 13.68
N ILE A 443 -20.47 3.32 14.23
CA ILE A 443 -20.58 2.99 15.66
C ILE A 443 -19.31 3.36 16.45
N GLY A 444 -18.38 4.11 15.84
CA GLY A 444 -17.18 4.63 16.50
C GLY A 444 -16.04 3.61 16.65
N TYR A 445 -15.96 2.65 15.73
CA TYR A 445 -14.90 1.64 15.68
C TYR A 445 -14.08 1.78 14.39
N GLU A 446 -12.77 1.60 14.51
CA GLU A 446 -11.90 1.42 13.35
C GLU A 446 -11.87 -0.06 12.96
N LEU A 447 -12.10 -0.35 11.68
CA LEU A 447 -12.02 -1.71 11.16
C LEU A 447 -10.63 -2.00 10.58
N ASP A 448 -9.91 -2.93 11.21
CA ASP A 448 -8.73 -3.58 10.65
C ASP A 448 -9.11 -4.91 9.97
N VAL A 449 -8.36 -5.29 8.94
CA VAL A 449 -8.63 -6.47 8.11
C VAL A 449 -7.40 -7.34 8.03
N ASN A 450 -7.49 -8.54 8.58
CA ASN A 450 -6.45 -9.55 8.47
C ASN A 450 -6.74 -10.48 7.29
N TYR A 451 -5.94 -10.36 6.23
CA TYR A 451 -6.07 -11.23 5.06
C TYR A 451 -5.34 -12.55 5.32
N VAL A 452 -6.01 -13.66 5.05
CA VAL A 452 -5.44 -15.00 5.18
C VAL A 452 -5.69 -15.82 3.94
N GLU A 453 -4.82 -16.78 3.67
CA GLU A 453 -4.82 -17.54 2.42
C GLU A 453 -5.94 -18.59 2.32
N ASN A 454 -6.45 -19.09 3.46
CA ASN A 454 -7.45 -20.15 3.46
C ASN A 454 -8.29 -20.20 4.75
N GLU A 455 -9.44 -20.90 4.69
CA GLU A 455 -10.38 -21.07 5.80
C GLU A 455 -9.77 -21.74 7.05
N GLN A 456 -8.76 -22.62 6.88
CA GLN A 456 -8.09 -23.22 8.03
C GLN A 456 -7.24 -22.18 8.78
N ALA A 457 -6.52 -21.31 8.06
CA ALA A 457 -5.78 -20.20 8.67
C ALA A 457 -6.73 -19.22 9.36
N LEU A 458 -7.88 -18.95 8.75
CA LEU A 458 -8.93 -18.09 9.29
C LEU A 458 -9.51 -18.64 10.60
N THR A 459 -9.75 -19.95 10.64
CA THR A 459 -10.17 -20.68 11.85
C THR A 459 -9.16 -20.55 12.99
N HIS A 460 -7.86 -20.72 12.70
CA HIS A 460 -6.81 -20.59 13.72
C HIS A 460 -6.64 -19.14 14.19
N ALA A 461 -6.96 -18.17 13.34
CA ALA A 461 -6.77 -16.76 13.62
C ALA A 461 -7.72 -16.21 14.70
N TYR A 462 -8.90 -16.80 14.93
CA TYR A 462 -9.75 -16.42 16.09
C TYR A 462 -9.12 -16.81 17.43
N ALA A 463 -8.49 -17.99 17.48
CA ALA A 463 -7.73 -18.42 18.65
C ALA A 463 -6.49 -17.53 18.90
N GLN A 464 -6.02 -16.83 17.86
CA GLN A 464 -4.87 -15.93 17.89
C GLN A 464 -5.23 -14.44 17.96
N GLY A 465 -6.51 -14.10 18.12
CA GLY A 465 -6.93 -12.73 18.46
C GLY A 465 -7.74 -11.98 17.42
N LEU A 466 -8.23 -12.62 16.34
CA LEU A 466 -9.23 -11.99 15.48
C LEU A 466 -10.57 -11.77 16.18
N ASP A 467 -11.21 -10.68 15.82
CA ASP A 467 -12.41 -10.15 16.46
C ASP A 467 -13.70 -10.56 15.73
N GLY A 468 -13.61 -11.18 14.55
CA GLY A 468 -14.76 -11.68 13.81
C GLY A 468 -14.50 -11.96 12.33
N GLU A 469 -15.59 -12.16 11.59
CA GLU A 469 -15.66 -12.44 10.16
C GLU A 469 -16.70 -11.61 9.47
N PHE A 470 -16.42 -11.21 8.23
CA PHE A 470 -17.37 -10.45 7.43
C PHE A 470 -18.65 -11.22 7.10
N LEU A 471 -18.54 -12.32 6.34
CA LEU A 471 -19.67 -13.04 5.75
C LEU A 471 -19.56 -14.55 6.02
N ARG A 472 -20.57 -15.14 6.64
CA ARG A 472 -20.77 -16.60 6.68
C ARG A 472 -22.25 -16.96 6.58
N GLN A 473 -22.52 -18.19 6.13
CA GLN A 473 -23.87 -18.75 6.17
C GLN A 473 -24.34 -18.98 7.60
N SER A 474 -25.66 -19.07 7.80
CA SER A 474 -26.26 -19.48 9.09
C SER A 474 -25.67 -20.79 9.62
N GLY A 475 -25.54 -20.90 10.95
CA GLY A 475 -25.06 -22.12 11.64
C GLY A 475 -23.55 -22.22 11.78
N TYR A 476 -22.78 -21.23 11.29
CA TYR A 476 -21.33 -21.20 11.49
C TYR A 476 -20.94 -21.14 12.97
N ASP A 477 -21.73 -20.45 13.78
CA ASP A 477 -21.61 -20.37 15.24
C ASP A 477 -21.80 -21.72 15.95
N GLU A 478 -22.48 -22.69 15.33
CA GLU A 478 -22.60 -24.05 15.89
C GLU A 478 -21.27 -24.82 15.81
N GLN A 479 -20.47 -24.52 14.79
CA GLN A 479 -19.13 -25.09 14.59
C GLN A 479 -18.06 -24.30 15.37
N TYR A 480 -18.28 -23.00 15.54
CA TYR A 480 -17.35 -22.07 16.17
C TYR A 480 -18.02 -21.32 17.34
N PRO A 481 -18.11 -21.94 18.53
CA PRO A 481 -18.88 -21.40 19.67
C PRO A 481 -18.31 -20.09 20.25
N ASP A 482 -17.08 -19.72 19.88
CA ASP A 482 -16.46 -18.44 20.23
C ASP A 482 -16.99 -17.27 19.40
N LEU A 483 -17.76 -17.54 18.33
CA LEU A 483 -18.35 -16.52 17.48
C LEU A 483 -19.84 -16.34 17.81
N ILE A 484 -20.29 -15.09 17.77
CA ILE A 484 -21.67 -14.69 17.92
C ILE A 484 -22.14 -14.15 16.58
N ARG A 485 -23.18 -14.80 16.03
CA ARG A 485 -23.87 -14.33 14.84
C ARG A 485 -24.71 -13.09 15.16
N LEU A 486 -24.67 -12.09 14.28
CA LEU A 486 -25.65 -10.99 14.31
C LEU A 486 -27.06 -11.50 14.01
N SER A 487 -28.08 -10.88 14.60
CA SER A 487 -29.47 -11.28 14.38
C SER A 487 -29.98 -10.78 13.02
N GLU A 488 -29.54 -9.58 12.62
CA GLU A 488 -29.80 -9.02 11.32
C GLU A 488 -28.93 -9.73 10.28
N SER A 489 -29.54 -10.36 9.27
CA SER A 489 -28.77 -10.89 8.16
C SER A 489 -28.16 -9.76 7.37
N ILE A 490 -27.06 -10.00 6.69
CA ILE A 490 -26.45 -9.04 5.78
C ILE A 490 -27.28 -8.96 4.50
N GLY A 491 -27.76 -10.12 4.04
CA GLY A 491 -28.59 -10.24 2.86
C GLY A 491 -28.49 -11.64 2.29
N LYS A 492 -28.96 -11.79 1.05
CA LYS A 492 -28.90 -13.04 0.31
C LYS A 492 -27.70 -13.02 -0.62
N GLY A 493 -26.92 -14.10 -0.64
CA GLY A 493 -25.86 -14.36 -1.60
C GLY A 493 -26.26 -15.52 -2.50
N THR A 494 -26.08 -15.36 -3.81
CA THR A 494 -26.39 -16.42 -4.78
C THR A 494 -25.11 -17.04 -5.33
N PHE A 495 -25.03 -18.36 -5.34
CA PHE A 495 -24.02 -19.11 -6.09
C PHE A 495 -24.53 -19.44 -7.47
N TYR A 496 -23.67 -19.26 -8.47
CA TYR A 496 -23.98 -19.47 -9.87
C TYR A 496 -23.09 -20.55 -10.46
N LEU A 497 -23.64 -21.22 -11.48
CA LEU A 497 -22.90 -22.03 -12.41
C LEU A 497 -22.76 -21.27 -13.73
N VAL A 498 -21.52 -21.10 -14.19
CA VAL A 498 -21.19 -20.45 -15.45
C VAL A 498 -20.69 -21.49 -16.44
N CYS A 499 -21.33 -21.61 -17.60
CA CYS A 499 -20.97 -22.60 -18.62
C CYS A 499 -20.95 -22.02 -20.03
N LYS A 500 -20.10 -22.60 -20.89
CA LYS A 500 -20.05 -22.25 -22.32
C LYS A 500 -21.16 -22.89 -23.17
N THR A 501 -21.75 -23.99 -22.71
CA THR A 501 -22.76 -24.77 -23.47
C THR A 501 -23.99 -25.09 -22.64
N ASP A 502 -25.15 -25.19 -23.30
CA ASP A 502 -26.44 -25.47 -22.66
C ASP A 502 -26.51 -26.86 -22.01
N ASP A 503 -25.76 -27.86 -22.48
CA ASP A 503 -25.79 -29.22 -21.92
C ASP A 503 -25.21 -29.29 -20.49
N ILE A 504 -24.37 -28.32 -20.11
CA ILE A 504 -23.79 -28.22 -18.75
C ILE A 504 -24.74 -27.44 -17.83
N CYS A 505 -25.25 -26.30 -18.30
CA CYS A 505 -26.02 -25.37 -17.47
C CYS A 505 -27.53 -25.71 -17.37
N SER A 506 -28.07 -26.61 -18.20
CA SER A 506 -29.52 -26.89 -18.26
C SER A 506 -30.07 -27.77 -17.13
N ASN A 507 -29.23 -28.59 -16.49
CA ASN A 507 -29.69 -29.51 -15.43
C ASN A 507 -29.20 -29.13 -14.03
N HIS A 508 -28.47 -28.02 -13.85
CA HIS A 508 -27.72 -27.69 -12.63
C HIS A 508 -26.70 -28.77 -12.19
N THR A 509 -26.51 -29.81 -13.01
CA THR A 509 -25.67 -30.97 -12.71
C THR A 509 -24.43 -31.02 -13.60
N ALA A 510 -23.25 -31.22 -13.01
CA ALA A 510 -22.10 -31.68 -13.77
C ALA A 510 -22.25 -33.17 -14.08
N ARG A 511 -22.16 -33.58 -15.36
CA ARG A 511 -21.97 -35.00 -15.68
C ARG A 511 -20.54 -35.40 -15.29
N SER A 512 -20.29 -36.67 -14.95
CA SER A 512 -19.03 -37.23 -14.44
C SER A 512 -17.74 -37.02 -15.28
N LYS A 513 -17.78 -36.21 -16.34
CA LYS A 513 -16.64 -35.89 -17.22
C LYS A 513 -16.38 -34.39 -17.36
N GLN A 514 -17.21 -33.52 -16.78
CA GLN A 514 -17.07 -32.08 -16.89
C GLN A 514 -16.12 -31.55 -15.82
N LYS A 515 -15.22 -30.65 -16.21
CA LYS A 515 -14.28 -29.96 -15.32
C LYS A 515 -14.89 -28.65 -14.86
N ILE A 516 -15.47 -28.63 -13.66
CA ILE A 516 -16.06 -27.40 -13.09
C ILE A 516 -15.08 -26.84 -12.07
N ALA A 517 -14.67 -25.59 -12.24
CA ALA A 517 -13.70 -24.95 -11.36
C ALA A 517 -14.38 -24.07 -10.29
N THR A 518 -13.72 -23.92 -9.15
CA THR A 518 -14.06 -22.96 -8.10
C THR A 518 -12.78 -22.35 -7.54
N SER A 519 -12.82 -21.08 -7.13
CA SER A 519 -11.75 -20.42 -6.39
C SER A 519 -12.07 -20.24 -4.91
N ILE A 520 -13.22 -20.75 -4.47
CA ILE A 520 -13.70 -20.59 -3.09
C ILE A 520 -14.00 -21.97 -2.51
N ASN A 521 -13.34 -22.28 -1.40
CA ASN A 521 -13.67 -23.42 -0.57
C ASN A 521 -14.86 -23.05 0.30
N SER A 522 -16.00 -23.69 0.09
CA SER A 522 -17.22 -23.41 0.83
C SER A 522 -18.04 -24.68 1.03
N THR A 523 -18.77 -24.73 2.14
CA THR A 523 -19.75 -25.79 2.43
C THR A 523 -20.82 -25.89 1.34
N VAL A 524 -21.10 -24.79 0.64
CA VAL A 524 -22.00 -24.76 -0.52
C VAL A 524 -21.38 -25.50 -1.71
N GLY A 525 -20.07 -25.35 -1.93
CA GLY A 525 -19.30 -26.14 -2.88
C GLY A 525 -19.36 -27.63 -2.54
N ASP A 526 -19.04 -28.00 -1.28
CA ASP A 526 -19.08 -29.39 -0.82
C ASP A 526 -20.49 -30.01 -0.97
N TRP A 527 -21.53 -29.24 -0.64
CA TRP A 527 -22.92 -29.66 -0.86
C TRP A 527 -23.20 -29.90 -2.34
N TRP A 528 -22.78 -28.97 -3.20
CA TRP A 528 -23.00 -29.06 -4.64
C TRP A 528 -22.26 -30.25 -5.25
N GLU A 529 -21.01 -30.52 -4.84
CA GLU A 529 -20.26 -31.73 -5.22
C GLU A 529 -21.01 -33.02 -4.87
N ASN A 530 -21.54 -33.09 -3.64
CA ASN A 530 -22.27 -34.26 -3.15
C ASN A 530 -23.59 -34.49 -3.89
N GLU A 531 -24.41 -33.45 -4.08
CA GLU A 531 -25.68 -33.55 -4.82
C GLU A 531 -25.47 -33.95 -6.28
N ASN A 532 -24.36 -33.51 -6.88
CA ASN A 532 -24.07 -33.75 -8.29
C ASN A 532 -23.14 -34.93 -8.55
N GLN A 533 -22.66 -35.60 -7.48
CA GLN A 533 -21.72 -36.73 -7.56
C GLN A 533 -20.49 -36.39 -8.42
N THR A 534 -19.91 -35.21 -8.18
CA THR A 534 -18.78 -34.64 -8.93
C THR A 534 -17.76 -34.03 -7.97
N GLU A 535 -16.57 -33.71 -8.48
CA GLU A 535 -15.53 -32.95 -7.76
C GLU A 535 -15.30 -31.61 -8.48
N LEU A 536 -15.18 -30.53 -7.71
CA LEU A 536 -14.79 -29.20 -8.17
C LEU A 536 -13.27 -29.12 -8.28
N LEU A 537 -12.79 -28.49 -9.34
CA LEU A 537 -11.38 -28.15 -9.49
C LEU A 537 -11.10 -26.87 -8.70
N HIS A 538 -10.42 -27.02 -7.57
CA HIS A 538 -10.09 -25.90 -6.70
C HIS A 538 -8.87 -25.13 -7.22
N TYR A 539 -9.05 -23.81 -7.38
CA TYR A 539 -8.02 -22.85 -7.71
C TYR A 539 -7.73 -21.98 -6.49
N SER A 540 -6.46 -21.66 -6.25
CA SER A 540 -6.05 -20.70 -5.23
C SER A 540 -6.29 -19.24 -5.64
N SER A 541 -6.72 -19.00 -6.88
CA SER A 541 -6.91 -17.66 -7.46
C SER A 541 -8.11 -17.65 -8.39
N SER A 542 -9.03 -16.70 -8.16
CA SER A 542 -10.17 -16.43 -9.05
C SER A 542 -9.69 -16.07 -10.46
N PHE A 543 -8.59 -15.32 -10.59
CA PHE A 543 -8.00 -14.98 -11.89
C PHE A 543 -7.57 -16.22 -12.67
N ALA A 544 -6.84 -17.14 -12.03
CA ALA A 544 -6.38 -18.37 -12.68
C ALA A 544 -7.56 -19.26 -13.11
N MET A 545 -8.60 -19.33 -12.28
CA MET A 545 -9.86 -20.02 -12.59
C MET A 545 -10.53 -19.40 -13.83
N TRP A 546 -10.74 -18.09 -13.85
CA TRP A 546 -11.40 -17.39 -14.95
C TRP A 546 -10.61 -17.50 -16.26
N ARG A 547 -9.29 -17.32 -16.20
CA ARG A 547 -8.39 -17.52 -17.36
C ARG A 547 -8.58 -18.91 -17.94
N ASP A 548 -8.58 -19.95 -17.11
CA ASP A 548 -8.70 -21.33 -17.58
C ASP A 548 -10.09 -21.65 -18.13
N LEU A 549 -11.16 -20.98 -17.65
CA LEU A 549 -12.49 -21.05 -18.27
C LEU A 549 -12.49 -20.41 -19.67
N PHE A 550 -11.87 -19.25 -19.82
CA PHE A 550 -11.81 -18.53 -21.11
C PHE A 550 -10.92 -19.25 -22.13
N ASP A 551 -9.83 -19.87 -21.68
CA ASP A 551 -8.96 -20.73 -22.48
C ASP A 551 -9.61 -22.08 -22.85
N GLY A 552 -10.76 -22.41 -22.24
CA GLY A 552 -11.45 -23.69 -22.45
C GLY A 552 -10.74 -24.90 -21.83
N LYS A 553 -9.91 -24.68 -20.80
CA LYS A 553 -9.27 -25.74 -20.02
C LYS A 553 -10.22 -26.38 -19.01
N VAL A 554 -11.21 -25.60 -18.56
CA VAL A 554 -12.34 -26.05 -17.73
C VAL A 554 -13.67 -25.78 -18.45
N ASP A 555 -14.67 -26.60 -18.16
CA ASP A 555 -15.96 -26.62 -18.85
C ASP A 555 -16.98 -25.64 -18.24
N GLY A 556 -16.78 -25.27 -16.97
CA GLY A 556 -17.59 -24.29 -16.27
C GLY A 556 -16.95 -23.83 -14.96
N VAL A 557 -17.59 -22.86 -14.32
CA VAL A 557 -17.18 -22.28 -13.04
C VAL A 557 -18.37 -22.28 -12.08
N PHE A 558 -18.16 -22.76 -10.86
CA PHE A 558 -19.07 -22.64 -9.74
C PHE A 558 -18.56 -21.52 -8.82
N SER A 559 -19.31 -20.44 -8.69
CA SER A 559 -18.79 -19.22 -8.05
C SER A 559 -19.92 -18.30 -7.57
N PRO A 560 -19.73 -17.55 -6.47
CA PRO A 560 -20.72 -16.61 -5.95
C PRO A 560 -20.90 -15.38 -6.84
N GLU A 561 -22.05 -14.71 -6.69
CA GLU A 561 -22.47 -13.57 -7.50
C GLU A 561 -21.42 -12.49 -7.71
N PHE A 562 -20.67 -12.12 -6.67
CA PHE A 562 -19.69 -11.04 -6.75
C PHE A 562 -18.52 -11.35 -7.71
N ASP A 563 -18.07 -12.61 -7.74
CA ASP A 563 -17.03 -13.04 -8.67
C ASP A 563 -17.57 -13.06 -10.11
N ILE A 564 -18.85 -13.42 -10.30
CA ILE A 564 -19.52 -13.34 -11.61
C ILE A 564 -19.61 -11.90 -12.09
N LEU A 565 -20.00 -10.97 -11.21
CA LEU A 565 -20.15 -9.54 -11.55
C LEU A 565 -18.83 -8.95 -12.02
N SER A 566 -17.70 -9.34 -11.43
CA SER A 566 -16.35 -8.93 -11.86
C SER A 566 -16.00 -9.33 -13.30
N GLN A 567 -16.72 -10.31 -13.86
CA GLN A 567 -16.51 -10.83 -15.21
C GLN A 567 -17.67 -10.52 -16.17
N SER A 568 -18.59 -9.63 -15.77
CA SER A 568 -19.81 -9.32 -16.54
C SER A 568 -19.54 -8.97 -18.02
N HIS A 569 -18.45 -8.24 -18.30
CA HIS A 569 -18.01 -7.90 -19.66
C HIS A 569 -17.52 -9.11 -20.46
N ASN A 570 -16.91 -10.10 -19.81
CA ASN A 570 -16.33 -11.30 -20.44
C ASN A 570 -17.35 -12.43 -20.61
N LEU A 571 -18.42 -12.43 -19.81
CA LEU A 571 -19.41 -13.50 -19.75
C LEU A 571 -20.60 -13.35 -20.72
N GLN A 572 -20.56 -12.39 -21.64
CA GLN A 572 -21.66 -12.12 -22.59
C GLN A 572 -22.08 -13.34 -23.43
N ASN A 573 -21.15 -14.25 -23.70
CA ASN A 573 -21.39 -15.48 -24.48
C ASN A 573 -21.52 -16.74 -23.60
N TYR A 574 -21.59 -16.58 -22.28
CA TYR A 574 -21.72 -17.68 -21.33
C TYR A 574 -23.15 -17.76 -20.79
N LYS A 575 -23.54 -18.95 -20.38
CA LYS A 575 -24.76 -19.18 -19.61
C LYS A 575 -24.43 -19.05 -18.13
N ILE A 576 -25.24 -18.29 -17.41
CA ILE A 576 -25.11 -18.06 -15.98
C ILE A 576 -26.41 -18.53 -15.36
N VAL A 577 -26.33 -19.55 -14.50
CA VAL A 577 -27.51 -20.20 -13.92
C VAL A 577 -27.41 -20.14 -12.40
N PRO A 578 -28.40 -19.57 -11.69
CA PRO A 578 -28.41 -19.57 -10.23
C PRO A 578 -28.56 -21.02 -9.74
N VAL A 579 -27.73 -21.41 -8.78
CA VAL A 579 -27.74 -22.74 -8.19
C VAL A 579 -28.47 -22.72 -6.86
N ILE A 580 -28.03 -21.84 -5.95
CA ILE A 580 -28.57 -21.75 -4.60
C ILE A 580 -28.41 -20.33 -4.09
N GLU A 581 -29.43 -19.89 -3.34
CA GLU A 581 -29.43 -18.63 -2.61
C GLU A 581 -29.28 -18.94 -1.13
N ILE A 582 -28.30 -18.31 -0.48
CA ILE A 582 -28.02 -18.48 0.95
C ILE A 582 -28.16 -17.15 1.67
N GLU A 583 -28.58 -17.21 2.93
CA GLU A 583 -28.59 -16.04 3.81
C GLU A 583 -27.23 -15.89 4.49
N LEU A 584 -26.67 -14.69 4.40
CA LEU A 584 -25.35 -14.35 4.90
C LEU A 584 -25.46 -13.52 6.17
N TYR A 585 -24.58 -13.79 7.13
CA TYR A 585 -24.52 -13.13 8.42
C TYR A 585 -23.11 -12.69 8.74
N HIS A 586 -23.04 -11.67 9.59
CA HIS A 586 -21.81 -11.22 10.22
C HIS A 586 -21.61 -11.98 11.53
N TYR A 587 -20.35 -12.27 11.85
CA TYR A 587 -19.98 -12.99 13.07
C TYR A 587 -18.90 -12.22 13.80
N ILE A 588 -19.09 -12.00 15.10
CA ILE A 588 -18.09 -11.35 15.95
C ILE A 588 -17.70 -12.26 17.10
N HIS A 589 -16.45 -12.18 17.54
CA HIS A 589 -15.96 -12.96 18.66
C HIS A 589 -16.73 -12.59 19.93
N GLN A 590 -17.02 -13.59 20.78
CA GLN A 590 -17.76 -13.45 22.02
C GLN A 590 -17.21 -12.41 23.01
N ARG A 591 -15.93 -12.01 22.88
CA ARG A 591 -15.30 -10.95 23.67
C ARG A 591 -15.89 -9.57 23.37
N HIS A 592 -16.51 -9.42 22.19
CA HIS A 592 -17.17 -8.21 21.70
C HIS A 592 -18.69 -8.33 21.72
N ARG A 593 -19.26 -9.18 22.60
CA ARG A 593 -20.72 -9.40 22.70
C ARG A 593 -21.51 -8.10 22.85
N ASP A 594 -20.92 -7.09 23.49
CA ASP A 594 -21.54 -5.79 23.70
C ASP A 594 -21.74 -4.99 22.39
N LEU A 595 -21.04 -5.36 21.31
CA LEU A 595 -21.19 -4.75 19.98
C LEU A 595 -22.36 -5.32 19.19
N VAL A 596 -22.82 -6.54 19.50
CA VAL A 596 -23.89 -7.20 18.72
C VAL A 596 -25.13 -6.32 18.59
N PRO A 597 -25.69 -5.72 19.67
CA PRO A 597 -26.88 -4.88 19.54
C PRO A 597 -26.64 -3.60 18.74
N LEU A 598 -25.42 -3.04 18.79
CA LEU A 598 -25.05 -1.83 18.06
C LEU A 598 -24.92 -2.12 16.56
N LEU A 599 -24.22 -3.19 16.21
CA LEU A 599 -24.06 -3.64 14.83
C LEU A 599 -25.39 -4.10 14.23
N ASP A 600 -26.25 -4.81 14.98
CA ASP A 600 -27.59 -5.18 14.54
C ASP A 600 -28.47 -3.95 14.24
N ALA A 601 -28.42 -2.94 15.12
CA ALA A 601 -29.19 -1.71 14.92
C ALA A 601 -28.68 -0.91 13.72
N GLU A 602 -27.36 -0.81 13.58
CA GLU A 602 -26.72 -0.05 12.52
C GLU A 602 -26.90 -0.72 11.16
N LEU A 603 -26.73 -2.05 11.07
CA LEU A 603 -26.96 -2.81 9.85
C LEU A 603 -28.41 -2.67 9.36
N LYS A 604 -29.38 -2.69 10.28
CA LYS A 604 -30.79 -2.38 9.96
C LYS A 604 -30.95 -0.95 9.43
N ARG A 605 -30.31 0.03 10.08
CA ARG A 605 -30.40 1.44 9.72
C ARG A 605 -29.87 1.71 8.31
N ILE A 606 -28.65 1.27 8.00
CA ILE A 606 -28.02 1.51 6.70
C ILE A 606 -28.74 0.83 5.54
N LYS A 607 -29.45 -0.27 5.80
CA LYS A 607 -30.33 -0.91 4.82
C LYS A 607 -31.60 -0.10 4.57
N VAL A 608 -32.25 0.39 5.62
CA VAL A 608 -33.48 1.20 5.51
C VAL A 608 -33.21 2.53 4.80
N GLU A 609 -32.04 3.13 5.03
CA GLU A 609 -31.63 4.39 4.40
C GLU A 609 -31.17 4.24 2.95
N GLY A 610 -31.04 3.01 2.45
CA GLY A 610 -30.54 2.74 1.10
C GLY A 610 -29.03 2.92 0.93
N THR A 611 -28.30 3.26 1.99
CA THR A 611 -26.82 3.36 1.99
C THR A 611 -26.18 2.03 1.58
N TRP A 612 -26.71 0.92 2.07
CA TRP A 612 -26.27 -0.41 1.70
C TRP A 612 -26.40 -0.67 0.19
N ASP A 613 -27.58 -0.38 -0.37
CA ASP A 613 -27.87 -0.57 -1.79
C ASP A 613 -27.06 0.39 -2.67
N ALA A 614 -26.86 1.64 -2.23
CA ALA A 614 -26.05 2.62 -2.94
C ALA A 614 -24.58 2.18 -3.08
N ILE A 615 -24.00 1.57 -2.03
CA ILE A 615 -22.62 1.03 -2.10
C ILE A 615 -22.55 -0.16 -3.06
N LEU A 616 -23.56 -1.03 -3.06
CA LEU A 616 -23.66 -2.15 -4.02
C LEU A 616 -23.81 -1.66 -5.46
N GLU A 617 -24.65 -0.64 -5.70
CA GLU A 617 -24.84 -0.03 -7.02
C GLU A 617 -23.57 0.67 -7.50
N GLN A 618 -22.91 1.43 -6.63
CA GLN A 618 -21.62 2.05 -6.94
C GLN A 618 -20.60 0.99 -7.33
N TYR A 619 -20.48 -0.10 -6.57
CA TYR A 619 -19.56 -1.18 -6.91
C TYR A 619 -19.90 -1.82 -8.27
N ARG A 620 -21.18 -2.07 -8.55
CA ARG A 620 -21.61 -2.57 -9.87
C ARG A 620 -21.29 -1.62 -11.02
N ALA A 621 -21.24 -0.32 -10.77
CA ALA A 621 -20.86 0.68 -11.76
C ALA A 621 -19.32 0.83 -11.92
N GLU A 622 -18.54 0.40 -10.92
CA GLU A 622 -17.07 0.39 -10.93
C GLU A 622 -16.48 -0.85 -11.63
N GLN A 623 -17.27 -1.91 -11.82
CA GLN A 623 -16.93 -3.13 -12.60
C GLN A 623 -17.40 -3.02 -14.05
#